data_AF-A0A3S0V4Z3-F1
#
_entry.id   AF-A0A3S0V4Z3-F1
#
_cell.length_a   1.000
_cell.length_b   1.000
_cell.length_c   1.000
_cell.angle_alpha   90.00
_cell.angle_beta   90.00
_cell.angle_gamma   90.00
#
_symmetry.space_group_name_H-M   'P 1'
#
loop_
_entity.id
_entity.type
_entity.pdbx_description
1 polymer ?
#
loop_
_entity_poly.entity_id
_entity_poly.type
_entity_poly.pdbx_seq_one_letter_code
_entity_poly.pdbx_strand_id
1 'polypeptide(L)'
;MSAVNPDAFFDREYTAPLQAMIDHVITVEGPVRDDALARRIARAHGWLRTGSKIRDRVVTLARARFPMVQEEVGTFFWPAGTDQTRWPSFRHPAGDEPRPVDEIALPELVALAWVVKDEGITGEDAITAMARDAGLQKLRAASRDRLRRAWTMASSEGGE
;
A
#
# COMPACT_ATOMS: atom_id res chain seq x y z
N MET A 1 -20.19 -7.86 -14.87
CA MET A 1 -18.78 -8.24 -15.05
C MET A 1 -18.28 -7.57 -16.32
N SER A 2 -17.53 -6.47 -16.23
CA SER A 2 -16.85 -5.96 -17.44
C SER A 2 -15.75 -6.94 -17.82
N ALA A 3 -15.83 -7.49 -19.02
CA ALA A 3 -14.75 -8.30 -19.58
C ALA A 3 -13.49 -7.41 -19.68
N VAL A 4 -12.37 -7.92 -19.17
CA VAL A 4 -11.07 -7.27 -19.32
C VAL A 4 -10.73 -7.19 -20.81
N ASN A 5 -10.39 -6.00 -21.31
CA ASN A 5 -9.99 -5.77 -22.70
C ASN A 5 -8.66 -4.99 -22.74
N PRO A 6 -7.51 -5.67 -22.90
CA PRO A 6 -6.20 -5.02 -23.00
C PRO A 6 -6.04 -4.10 -24.22
N ASP A 7 -6.66 -4.43 -25.36
CA ASP A 7 -6.51 -3.65 -26.60
C ASP A 7 -7.21 -2.29 -26.48
N ALA A 8 -8.33 -2.24 -25.78
CA ALA A 8 -9.08 -1.02 -25.52
C ALA A 8 -8.55 -0.21 -24.32
N PHE A 9 -7.46 -0.64 -23.66
CA PHE A 9 -7.05 -0.06 -22.38
C PHE A 9 -6.86 1.46 -22.41
N PHE A 10 -6.39 1.99 -23.54
CA PHE A 10 -6.16 3.42 -23.75
C PHE A 10 -7.37 4.17 -24.33
N ASP A 11 -8.44 3.47 -24.67
CA ASP A 11 -9.62 4.07 -25.29
C ASP A 11 -10.50 4.73 -24.23
N ARG A 12 -11.17 5.83 -24.61
CA ARG A 12 -12.03 6.58 -23.68
C ARG A 12 -13.18 5.73 -23.15
N GLU A 13 -13.75 4.87 -23.99
CA GLU A 13 -14.87 3.97 -23.65
C GLU A 13 -14.50 2.97 -22.56
N TYR A 14 -13.20 2.62 -22.44
CA TYR A 14 -12.70 1.71 -21.42
C TYR A 14 -12.47 2.36 -20.05
N THR A 15 -12.71 3.67 -19.92
CA THR A 15 -12.52 4.40 -18.65
C THR A 15 -13.40 3.84 -17.53
N ALA A 16 -14.67 3.56 -17.80
CA ALA A 16 -15.59 3.06 -16.77
C ALA A 16 -15.22 1.65 -16.27
N PRO A 17 -14.95 0.66 -17.15
CA PRO A 17 -14.39 -0.64 -16.73
C PRO A 17 -13.10 -0.51 -15.93
N LEU A 18 -12.17 0.33 -16.39
CA LEU A 18 -10.88 0.53 -15.72
C LEU A 18 -11.06 1.15 -14.32
N GLN A 19 -11.96 2.13 -14.19
CA GLN A 19 -12.30 2.72 -12.90
C GLN A 19 -12.91 1.70 -11.94
N ALA A 20 -13.78 0.79 -12.41
CA ALA A 20 -14.34 -0.26 -11.56
C ALA A 20 -13.26 -1.24 -11.05
N MET A 21 -12.24 -1.54 -11.86
CA MET A 21 -11.10 -2.35 -11.42
C MET A 21 -10.24 -1.60 -10.39
N ILE A 22 -9.98 -0.32 -10.60
CA ILE A 22 -9.24 0.54 -9.64
C ILE A 22 -9.97 0.61 -8.31
N ASP A 23 -11.29 0.82 -8.35
CA ASP A 23 -12.18 0.88 -7.19
C ASP A 23 -12.14 -0.41 -6.38
N HIS A 24 -12.21 -1.56 -7.07
CA HIS A 24 -12.07 -2.85 -6.44
C HIS A 24 -10.72 -3.03 -5.73
N VAL A 25 -9.60 -2.73 -6.41
CA VAL A 25 -8.26 -2.86 -5.82
C VAL A 25 -8.10 -1.95 -4.61
N ILE A 26 -8.49 -0.68 -4.69
CA ILE A 26 -8.35 0.25 -3.57
C ILE A 26 -9.28 -0.13 -2.42
N THR A 27 -10.48 -0.64 -2.68
CA THR A 27 -11.41 -1.07 -1.62
C THR A 27 -10.88 -2.29 -0.87
N VAL A 28 -10.26 -3.24 -1.56
CA VAL A 28 -9.76 -4.49 -0.97
C VAL A 28 -8.37 -4.33 -0.38
N GLU A 29 -7.49 -3.60 -1.07
CA GLU A 29 -6.06 -3.50 -0.75
C GLU A 29 -5.65 -2.13 -0.19
N GLY A 30 -6.57 -1.17 -0.08
CA GLY A 30 -6.25 0.17 0.42
C GLY A 30 -5.89 0.17 1.92
N PRO A 31 -4.88 0.96 2.35
CA PRO A 31 -4.05 1.86 1.56
C PRO A 31 -3.11 1.11 0.58
N VAL A 32 -3.03 1.58 -0.67
CA VAL A 32 -2.22 0.94 -1.72
C VAL A 32 -1.33 1.95 -2.43
N ARG A 33 -0.04 1.61 -2.62
CA ARG A 33 0.92 2.45 -3.34
C ARG A 33 0.55 2.52 -4.83
N ASP A 34 0.73 3.68 -5.45
CA ASP A 34 0.51 3.94 -6.87
C ASP A 34 1.13 2.89 -7.82
N ASP A 35 2.40 2.53 -7.62
CA ASP A 35 3.07 1.49 -8.40
C ASP A 35 2.46 0.10 -8.21
N ALA A 36 2.05 -0.23 -6.97
CA ALA A 36 1.41 -1.49 -6.65
C ALA A 36 0.02 -1.56 -7.31
N LEU A 37 -0.77 -0.49 -7.22
CA LEU A 37 -2.05 -0.35 -7.90
C LEU A 37 -1.92 -0.53 -9.41
N ALA A 38 -0.99 0.21 -10.04
CA ALA A 38 -0.74 0.10 -11.48
C ALA A 38 -0.31 -1.33 -11.89
N ARG A 39 0.48 -2.00 -11.04
CA ARG A 39 0.91 -3.37 -11.26
C ARG A 39 -0.25 -4.37 -11.12
N ARG A 40 -1.12 -4.24 -10.12
CA ARG A 40 -2.34 -5.07 -9.97
C ARG A 40 -3.23 -4.96 -11.21
N ILE A 41 -3.47 -3.73 -11.67
CA ILE A 41 -4.23 -3.49 -12.91
C ILE A 41 -3.53 -4.10 -14.13
N ALA A 42 -2.22 -3.89 -14.29
CA ALA A 42 -1.49 -4.46 -15.44
C ALA A 42 -1.57 -5.99 -15.48
N ARG A 43 -1.45 -6.65 -14.32
CA ARG A 43 -1.56 -8.12 -14.20
C ARG A 43 -2.96 -8.61 -14.53
N ALA A 44 -4.01 -7.90 -14.12
CA ALA A 44 -5.37 -8.21 -14.50
C ALA A 44 -5.58 -8.19 -16.03
N HIS A 45 -4.78 -7.40 -16.75
CA HIS A 45 -4.77 -7.32 -18.22
C HIS A 45 -3.77 -8.30 -18.88
N GLY A 46 -3.17 -9.21 -18.12
CA GLY A 46 -2.22 -10.21 -18.64
C GLY A 46 -0.82 -9.66 -18.95
N TRP A 47 -0.52 -8.41 -18.59
CA TRP A 47 0.79 -7.81 -18.88
C TRP A 47 1.83 -8.18 -17.84
N LEU A 48 3.03 -8.54 -18.33
CA LEU A 48 4.16 -8.88 -17.47
C LEU A 48 4.90 -7.65 -16.91
N ARG A 49 4.73 -6.49 -17.54
CA ARG A 49 5.40 -5.24 -17.19
C ARG A 49 4.39 -4.10 -17.11
N THR A 50 4.66 -3.15 -16.24
CA THR A 50 3.83 -1.94 -16.08
C THR A 50 4.62 -0.74 -16.59
N GLY A 51 4.38 -0.36 -17.85
CA GLY A 51 5.00 0.81 -18.46
C GLY A 51 4.44 2.12 -17.89
N SER A 52 5.17 3.22 -18.08
CA SER A 52 4.77 4.56 -17.59
C SER A 52 3.36 4.94 -18.03
N LYS A 53 3.00 4.73 -19.30
CA LYS A 53 1.66 5.04 -19.82
C LYS A 53 0.52 4.32 -19.07
N ILE A 54 0.72 3.07 -18.67
CA ILE A 54 -0.26 2.31 -17.90
C ILE A 54 -0.40 2.92 -16.50
N ARG A 55 0.75 3.11 -15.83
CA ARG A 55 0.79 3.70 -14.49
C ARG A 55 0.15 5.09 -14.48
N ASP A 56 0.55 5.96 -15.40
CA ASP A 56 0.08 7.35 -15.44
C ASP A 56 -1.43 7.42 -15.67
N ARG A 57 -1.98 6.56 -16.53
CA ARG A 57 -3.44 6.46 -16.73
C ARG A 57 -4.15 5.97 -15.47
N VAL A 58 -3.67 4.89 -14.86
CA VAL A 58 -4.26 4.33 -13.63
C VAL A 58 -4.23 5.36 -12.49
N VAL A 59 -3.08 5.99 -12.27
CA VAL A 59 -2.89 7.01 -11.23
C VAL A 59 -3.76 8.22 -11.49
N THR A 60 -3.89 8.68 -12.73
CA THR A 60 -4.77 9.81 -13.08
C THR A 60 -6.23 9.50 -12.73
N LEU A 61 -6.71 8.31 -13.08
CA LEU A 61 -8.09 7.90 -12.78
C LEU A 61 -8.32 7.69 -11.27
N ALA A 62 -7.32 7.17 -10.55
CA ALA A 62 -7.39 7.01 -9.10
C ALA A 62 -7.43 8.36 -8.38
N ARG A 63 -6.55 9.31 -8.75
CA ARG A 63 -6.49 10.67 -8.17
C ARG A 63 -7.80 11.44 -8.29
N ALA A 64 -8.56 11.21 -9.36
CA ALA A 64 -9.85 11.86 -9.56
C ALA A 64 -10.95 11.36 -8.62
N ARG A 65 -10.75 10.21 -7.93
CA ARG A 65 -11.83 9.50 -7.22
C ARG A 65 -11.52 9.16 -5.77
N PHE A 66 -10.24 9.02 -5.41
CA PHE A 66 -9.84 8.52 -4.10
C PHE A 66 -8.98 9.53 -3.35
N PRO A 67 -9.12 9.59 -2.01
CA PRO A 67 -8.16 10.27 -1.18
C PRO A 67 -6.76 9.67 -1.36
N MET A 68 -5.75 10.51 -1.25
CA MET A 68 -4.35 10.09 -1.35
C MET A 68 -3.48 10.81 -0.33
N VAL A 69 -2.48 10.09 0.17
CA VAL A 69 -1.44 10.63 1.04
C VAL A 69 -0.10 10.46 0.32
N GLN A 70 0.67 11.55 0.24
CA GLN A 70 2.02 11.50 -0.29
C GLN A 70 3.00 11.15 0.82
N GLU A 71 3.82 10.14 0.57
CA GLU A 71 4.91 9.74 1.43
C GLU A 71 6.25 9.77 0.68
N GLU A 72 7.35 9.60 1.40
CA GLU A 72 8.71 9.58 0.83
C GLU A 72 8.91 8.43 -0.18
N VAL A 73 8.19 7.32 -0.01
CA VAL A 73 8.27 6.13 -0.88
C VAL A 73 7.25 6.12 -2.04
N GLY A 74 6.34 7.10 -2.10
CA GLY A 74 5.33 7.19 -3.15
C GLY A 74 3.97 7.71 -2.68
N THR A 75 3.00 7.72 -3.59
CA THR A 75 1.61 8.08 -3.28
C THR A 75 0.82 6.84 -2.86
N PHE A 76 0.10 6.93 -1.74
CA PHE A 76 -0.83 5.88 -1.29
C PHE A 76 -2.27 6.32 -1.51
N PHE A 77 -3.06 5.49 -2.18
CA PHE A 77 -4.50 5.67 -2.36
C PHE A 77 -5.28 4.95 -1.27
N TRP A 78 -6.26 5.64 -0.72
CA TRP A 78 -7.08 5.17 0.39
C TRP A 78 -8.51 4.86 -0.08
N PRO A 79 -9.19 3.85 0.53
CA PRO A 79 -10.60 3.63 0.26
C PRO A 79 -11.42 4.89 0.59
N ALA A 80 -12.46 5.13 -0.21
CA ALA A 80 -13.35 6.26 0.04
C ALA A 80 -14.07 6.10 1.38
N GLY A 81 -14.20 7.19 2.13
CA GLY A 81 -14.86 7.18 3.44
C GLY A 81 -14.03 6.59 4.58
N THR A 82 -12.79 6.12 4.32
CA THR A 82 -11.88 5.70 5.39
C THR A 82 -11.34 6.92 6.12
N ASP A 83 -11.40 6.87 7.45
CA ASP A 83 -10.72 7.82 8.31
C ASP A 83 -9.21 7.59 8.22
N GLN A 84 -8.51 8.49 7.52
CA GLN A 84 -7.06 8.47 7.36
C GLN A 84 -6.31 8.75 8.68
N THR A 85 -7.02 9.17 9.73
CA THR A 85 -6.48 9.40 11.07
C THR A 85 -6.63 8.18 11.99
N ARG A 86 -7.47 7.20 11.61
CA ARG A 86 -7.54 5.90 12.29
C ARG A 86 -6.60 4.91 11.64
N TRP A 87 -5.69 4.39 12.45
CA TRP A 87 -4.69 3.42 12.02
C TRP A 87 -5.37 2.13 11.53
N PRO A 88 -5.22 1.77 10.25
CA PRO A 88 -5.76 0.50 9.76
C PRO A 88 -5.04 -0.66 10.45
N SER A 89 -5.77 -1.73 10.77
CA SER A 89 -5.14 -2.97 11.22
C SER A 89 -4.06 -3.41 10.23
N PHE A 90 -2.89 -3.79 10.73
CA PHE A 90 -1.81 -4.27 9.86
C PHE A 90 -2.27 -5.51 9.08
N ARG A 91 -2.29 -5.40 7.75
CA ARG A 91 -2.62 -6.52 6.86
C ARG A 91 -1.38 -7.39 6.69
N HIS A 92 -1.37 -8.51 7.40
CA HIS A 92 -0.35 -9.54 7.23
C HIS A 92 -0.32 -10.01 5.76
N PRO A 93 0.87 -10.25 5.18
CA PRO A 93 0.98 -10.85 3.85
C PRO A 93 0.17 -12.14 3.78
N ALA A 94 -0.72 -12.26 2.79
CA ALA A 94 -1.45 -13.49 2.54
C ALA A 94 -0.62 -14.39 1.61
N GLY A 95 -0.18 -15.54 2.12
CA GLY A 95 0.64 -16.49 1.36
C GLY A 95 2.11 -16.06 1.22
N ASP A 96 2.71 -16.39 0.07
CA ASP A 96 4.16 -16.32 -0.14
C ASP A 96 4.62 -15.06 -0.91
N GLU A 97 3.73 -14.09 -1.14
CA GLU A 97 4.09 -12.81 -1.76
C GLU A 97 4.47 -11.78 -0.68
N PRO A 98 5.77 -11.49 -0.47
CA PRO A 98 6.19 -10.47 0.47
C PRO A 98 5.69 -9.09 -0.01
N ARG A 99 5.09 -8.31 0.90
CA ARG A 99 4.77 -6.90 0.67
C ARG A 99 5.98 -6.07 1.12
N PRO A 100 6.75 -5.47 0.19
CA PRO A 100 7.91 -4.72 0.59
C PRO A 100 7.47 -3.50 1.42
N VAL A 101 8.28 -3.11 2.41
CA VAL A 101 7.93 -2.06 3.39
C VAL A 101 7.67 -0.69 2.75
N ASP A 102 8.22 -0.44 1.56
CA ASP A 102 7.92 0.75 0.76
C ASP A 102 6.54 0.70 0.08
N GLU A 103 5.88 -0.46 0.03
CA GLU A 103 4.49 -0.66 -0.42
C GLU A 103 3.48 -0.74 0.73
N ILE A 104 3.93 -0.54 1.97
CA ILE A 104 3.07 -0.48 3.15
C ILE A 104 2.97 0.97 3.58
N ALA A 105 1.76 1.52 3.68
CA ALA A 105 1.56 2.90 4.10
C ALA A 105 2.09 3.10 5.53
N LEU A 106 2.61 4.30 5.84
CA LEU A 106 3.18 4.57 7.15
C LEU A 106 2.18 4.28 8.29
N PRO A 107 0.87 4.59 8.16
CA PRO A 107 -0.11 4.20 9.17
C PRO A 107 -0.29 2.71 9.42
N GLU A 108 -0.19 1.87 8.38
CA GLU A 108 -0.19 0.42 8.59
C GLU A 108 1.05 -0.03 9.37
N LEU A 109 2.21 0.61 9.15
CA LEU A 109 3.44 0.31 9.90
C LEU A 109 3.37 0.78 11.35
N VAL A 110 2.68 1.88 11.64
CA VAL A 110 2.43 2.34 13.02
C VAL A 110 1.53 1.34 13.76
N ALA A 111 0.49 0.84 13.10
CA ALA A 111 -0.34 -0.22 13.67
C ALA A 111 0.47 -1.49 13.96
N LEU A 112 1.40 -1.88 13.07
CA LEU A 112 2.33 -2.99 13.34
C LEU A 112 3.24 -2.71 14.54
N ALA A 113 3.76 -1.48 14.66
CA ALA A 113 4.58 -1.10 15.80
C ALA A 113 3.82 -1.23 17.13
N TRP A 114 2.53 -0.92 17.17
CA TRP A 114 1.69 -1.13 18.36
C TRP A 114 1.55 -2.60 18.72
N VAL A 115 1.35 -3.49 17.75
CA VAL A 115 1.30 -4.94 17.99
C VAL A 115 2.61 -5.42 18.62
N VAL A 116 3.76 -5.06 18.03
CA VAL A 116 5.08 -5.43 18.55
C VAL A 116 5.34 -4.83 19.95
N LYS A 117 4.82 -3.63 20.22
CA LYS A 117 4.94 -2.99 21.53
C LYS A 117 4.09 -3.68 22.59
N ASP A 118 2.91 -4.17 22.25
CA ASP A 118 2.03 -4.94 23.15
C ASP A 118 2.67 -6.28 23.55
N GLU A 119 3.52 -6.85 22.68
CA GLU A 119 4.37 -8.01 23.00
C GLU A 119 5.56 -7.68 23.94
N GLY A 120 5.75 -6.40 24.31
CA GLY A 120 6.82 -5.94 25.18
C GLY A 120 8.20 -5.83 24.51
N ILE A 121 8.27 -5.98 23.18
CA ILE A 121 9.52 -5.85 22.42
C ILE A 121 9.85 -4.36 22.26
N THR A 122 11.12 -3.97 22.39
CA THR A 122 11.54 -2.57 22.35
C THR A 122 12.83 -2.35 21.56
N GLY A 123 13.20 -1.09 21.32
CA GLY A 123 14.49 -0.73 20.71
C GLY A 123 14.68 -1.29 19.30
N GLU A 124 15.90 -1.72 18.97
CA GLU A 124 16.21 -2.32 17.66
C GLU A 124 15.61 -3.73 17.49
N ASP A 125 15.31 -4.44 18.58
CA ASP A 125 14.63 -5.74 18.52
C ASP A 125 13.20 -5.56 17.99
N ALA A 126 12.52 -4.47 18.36
CA ALA A 126 11.22 -4.14 17.81
C ALA A 126 11.27 -3.90 16.31
N ILE A 127 12.29 -3.18 15.82
CA ILE A 127 12.47 -2.93 14.38
C ILE A 127 12.71 -4.24 13.62
N THR A 128 13.44 -5.18 14.23
CA THR A 128 13.68 -6.51 13.67
C THR A 128 12.42 -7.36 13.66
N ALA A 129 11.62 -7.33 14.72
CA ALA A 129 10.33 -8.01 14.81
C ALA A 129 9.34 -7.47 13.75
N MET A 130 9.18 -6.14 13.65
CA MET A 130 8.36 -5.51 12.61
C MET A 130 8.81 -5.91 11.20
N ALA A 131 10.12 -5.96 10.94
CA ALA A 131 10.63 -6.37 9.64
C ALA A 131 10.24 -7.81 9.29
N ARG A 132 10.35 -8.73 10.27
CA ARG A 132 9.95 -10.14 10.12
C ARG A 132 8.45 -10.25 9.84
N ASP A 133 7.63 -9.53 10.59
CA ASP A 133 6.17 -9.60 10.47
C ASP A 133 5.66 -8.94 9.18
N ALA A 134 6.40 -7.96 8.64
CA ALA A 134 6.23 -7.44 7.29
C ALA A 134 6.71 -8.40 6.18
N GLY A 135 7.26 -9.56 6.52
CA GLY A 135 7.74 -10.56 5.56
C GLY A 135 9.07 -10.21 4.91
N LEU A 136 9.87 -9.29 5.49
CA LEU A 136 11.17 -8.94 4.94
C LEU A 136 12.19 -10.06 5.19
N GLN A 137 12.73 -10.61 4.10
CA GLN A 137 13.86 -11.54 4.14
C GLN A 137 15.17 -10.85 4.54
N LYS A 138 15.31 -9.54 4.24
CA LYS A 138 16.50 -8.75 4.59
C LYS A 138 16.14 -7.31 4.89
N LEU A 139 16.53 -6.84 6.07
CA LEU A 139 16.35 -5.46 6.51
C LEU A 139 17.44 -4.55 5.92
N ARG A 140 17.08 -3.75 4.92
CA ARG A 140 17.96 -2.72 4.31
C ARG A 140 17.82 -1.38 5.04
N ALA A 141 18.76 -0.46 4.82
CA ALA A 141 18.79 0.85 5.47
C ALA A 141 17.46 1.62 5.32
N ALA A 142 16.98 1.81 4.09
CA ALA A 142 15.73 2.54 3.84
C ALA A 142 14.51 1.91 4.55
N SER A 143 14.36 0.58 4.48
CA SER A 143 13.29 -0.13 5.19
C SER A 143 13.43 0.00 6.71
N ARG A 144 14.66 -0.04 7.24
CA ARG A 144 14.94 0.16 8.66
C ARG A 144 14.53 1.56 9.12
N ASP A 145 14.91 2.59 8.38
CA ASP A 145 14.62 3.98 8.75
C ASP A 145 13.12 4.24 8.74
N ARG A 146 12.40 3.66 7.77
CA ARG A 146 10.94 3.73 7.68
C ARG A 146 10.24 3.01 8.84
N LEU A 147 10.69 1.80 9.21
CA LEU A 147 10.17 1.09 10.39
C LEU A 147 10.48 1.84 11.68
N ARG A 148 11.68 2.42 11.82
CA ARG A 148 12.06 3.24 12.97
C ARG A 148 11.18 4.48 13.09
N ARG A 149 10.85 5.13 11.97
CA ARG A 149 9.90 6.25 11.94
C ARG A 149 8.53 5.83 12.47
N ALA A 150 7.99 4.69 11.99
CA ALA A 150 6.72 4.16 12.47
C ALA A 150 6.74 3.84 13.97
N TRP A 151 7.83 3.22 14.46
CA TRP A 151 8.04 2.92 15.87
C TRP A 151 8.05 4.18 16.76
N THR A 152 8.74 5.24 16.32
CA THR A 152 8.76 6.52 17.03
C THR A 152 7.37 7.13 17.13
N MET A 153 6.59 7.12 16.04
CA MET A 153 5.21 7.64 16.02
C MET A 153 4.30 6.85 16.97
N ALA A 154 4.38 5.52 16.93
CA ALA A 154 3.65 4.64 17.84
C ALA A 154 4.01 4.88 19.33
N SER A 155 5.23 5.36 19.59
CA SER A 155 5.72 5.65 20.93
C SER A 155 5.32 7.04 21.43
N SER A 156 5.09 8.01 20.54
CA SER A 156 4.66 9.37 20.90
C SER A 156 3.15 9.49 21.15
N GLU A 157 2.32 8.61 20.59
CA GLU A 157 0.86 8.66 20.75
C GLU A 157 0.32 7.83 21.94
N GLY A 158 1.16 7.05 22.62
CA GLY A 158 0.78 6.30 23.83
C GLY A 158 0.79 7.13 25.12
N GLY A 159 0.63 8.44 25.01
CA GLY A 159 0.77 9.42 26.08
C GLY A 159 -0.37 10.43 26.11
N GLU A 160 -1.61 9.97 26.02
CA GLU A 160 -2.82 10.70 26.45
C GLU A 160 -3.79 9.76 27.15
#